data_AF-A0A529X4N0-F1
#
_entry.id   AF-A0A529X4N0-F1
#
_cell.length_a   1.000
_cell.length_b   1.000
_cell.length_c   1.000
_cell.angle_alpha   90.00
_cell.angle_beta   90.00
_cell.angle_gamma   90.00
#
_symmetry.space_group_name_H-M   'P 1'
#
loop_
_entity.id
_entity.type
_entity.pdbx_description
1 polymer ?
#
loop_
_entity_poly.entity_id
_entity_poly.type
_entity_poly.pdbx_seq_one_letter_code
_entity_poly.pdbx_strand_id
1 'polypeptide(L)' 'LYDMAGNVWQWTADWYQEHRRIESPCCTMENPRGGEREASFDPLTPDIKIPRRVTKGGSFLCAPSYCRRYRPA' A
#
# COMPACT_ATOMS: atom_id res chain seq x y z
N LEU A 1 11.43 2.20 16.95
CA LEU A 1 10.08 1.92 16.41
C LEU A 1 9.80 0.44 16.65
N TYR A 2 8.64 0.09 17.17
CA TYR A 2 8.28 -1.30 17.53
C TYR A 2 7.15 -1.79 16.62
N ASP A 3 7.09 -3.10 16.36
CA ASP A 3 6.01 -3.76 15.60
C ASP A 3 5.72 -3.16 14.22
N MET A 4 6.75 -2.71 13.51
CA MET A 4 6.62 -2.22 12.13
C MET A 4 6.49 -3.33 11.10
N ALA A 5 6.74 -4.57 11.51
CA ALA A 5 6.70 -5.78 10.69
C ALA A 5 5.93 -6.87 11.46
N GLY A 6 4.68 -7.09 11.09
CA GLY A 6 3.77 -8.03 11.76
C GLY A 6 2.84 -7.34 12.77
N ASN A 7 2.31 -8.14 13.69
CA ASN A 7 1.27 -7.74 14.64
C ASN A 7 -0.02 -7.25 13.94
N VAL A 8 -0.12 -5.98 13.56
CA VAL A 8 -1.31 -5.43 12.92
C VAL A 8 -0.97 -4.62 11.67
N TRP A 9 -1.87 -4.66 10.71
CA TRP A 9 -1.83 -3.76 9.57
C TRP A 9 -1.97 -2.31 10.03
N GLN A 10 -1.14 -1.45 9.48
CA GLN A 10 -1.11 -0.03 9.84
C GLN A 10 -1.57 0.81 8.65
N TRP A 11 -2.60 1.63 8.84
CA TRP A 11 -3.10 2.58 7.83
C TRP A 11 -2.10 3.70 7.58
N THR A 12 -2.01 4.17 6.34
CA THR A 12 -1.32 5.42 6.00
C THR A 12 -2.28 6.45 5.40
N ALA A 13 -1.81 7.70 5.33
CA ALA A 13 -2.56 8.80 4.74
C ALA A 13 -2.53 8.80 3.20
N ASP A 14 -1.88 7.83 2.57
CA ASP A 14 -1.68 7.77 1.12
C ASP A 14 -2.80 7.00 0.44
N TRP A 15 -3.22 7.45 -0.74
CA TRP A 15 -4.09 6.66 -1.61
C TRP A 15 -3.30 5.59 -2.34
N TYR A 16 -3.89 4.42 -2.51
CA TYR A 16 -3.25 3.30 -3.20
C TYR A 16 -3.11 3.59 -4.69
N GLN A 17 -1.94 3.26 -5.23
CA GLN A 17 -1.69 3.17 -6.67
C GLN A 17 -0.85 1.93 -6.98
N GLU A 18 -0.91 1.47 -8.22
CA GLU A 18 -0.09 0.36 -8.67
C GLU A 18 1.38 0.80 -8.83
N HIS A 19 2.31 -0.05 -8.37
CA HIS A 19 3.75 0.24 -8.42
C HIS A 19 4.26 0.45 -9.86
N ARG A 20 3.62 -0.16 -10.87
CA ARG A 20 3.99 0.01 -12.29
C ARG A 20 3.83 1.45 -12.81
N ARG A 21 3.10 2.31 -12.10
CA ARG A 21 2.97 3.74 -12.44
C ARG A 21 4.18 4.57 -12.01
N ILE A 22 5.09 3.97 -11.23
CA ILE A 22 6.33 4.61 -10.82
C ILE A 22 7.35 4.33 -11.93
N GLU A 23 7.68 5.36 -12.72
CA GLU A 23 8.57 5.23 -13.90
C GLU A 23 10.00 4.84 -13.53
N SER A 24 10.50 5.31 -12.39
CA SER A 24 11.84 4.98 -11.91
C SER A 24 11.95 5.08 -10.38
N PRO A 25 12.65 4.14 -9.72
CA PRO A 25 12.97 4.24 -8.30
C PRO A 25 13.97 5.37 -8.02
N CYS A 26 14.83 5.72 -8.98
CA CYS A 26 15.66 6.92 -8.88
C CYS A 26 14.91 8.12 -9.46
N CYS A 27 15.00 9.27 -8.78
CA CYS A 27 14.31 10.52 -9.15
C CYS A 27 12.79 10.56 -8.88
N THR A 28 12.33 9.87 -7.82
CA THR A 28 10.99 10.10 -7.26
C THR A 28 10.86 11.55 -6.73
N MET A 29 9.66 12.11 -6.79
CA MET A 29 9.30 13.42 -6.25
C MET A 29 9.75 13.57 -4.78
N GLU A 30 10.24 14.75 -4.40
CA GLU A 30 10.53 15.06 -3.01
C GLU A 30 9.23 15.04 -2.17
N ASN A 31 9.20 14.23 -1.10
CA ASN A 31 8.03 14.02 -0.25
C ASN A 31 6.76 13.54 -1.00
N PRO A 32 6.81 12.34 -1.62
CA PRO A 32 5.69 11.83 -2.40
C PRO A 32 4.45 11.64 -1.50
N ARG A 33 3.27 11.95 -2.03
CA ARG A 33 1.99 11.90 -1.31
C ARG A 33 1.10 10.70 -1.70
N GLY A 34 1.70 9.70 -2.32
CA GLY A 34 1.00 8.53 -2.85
C GLY A 34 0.28 8.83 -4.17
N GLY A 35 -0.77 8.04 -4.46
CA GLY A 35 -1.60 8.24 -5.64
C GLY A 35 -2.74 9.24 -5.44
N GLU A 36 -3.54 9.42 -6.50
CA GLU A 36 -4.75 10.26 -6.49
C GLU A 36 -5.98 9.48 -6.01
N ARG A 37 -6.88 10.15 -5.28
CA ARG A 37 -8.10 9.53 -4.71
C ARG A 37 -8.97 8.92 -5.79
N GLU A 38 -9.21 9.68 -6.87
CA GLU A 38 -10.07 9.32 -7.99
C GLU A 38 -9.47 8.20 -8.85
N ALA A 39 -8.17 7.95 -8.70
CA ALA A 39 -7.48 6.86 -9.38
C ALA A 39 -7.32 5.61 -8.48
N SER A 40 -7.81 5.65 -7.24
CA SER A 40 -7.59 4.62 -6.22
C SER A 40 -8.77 3.69 -6.03
N PHE A 41 -9.50 3.39 -7.10
CA PHE A 41 -10.60 2.43 -7.08
C PHE A 41 -10.10 1.00 -7.31
N ASP A 42 -10.81 0.03 -6.74
CA ASP A 42 -10.51 -1.39 -6.95
C ASP A 42 -11.01 -1.81 -8.35
N PRO A 43 -10.12 -2.22 -9.27
CA PRO A 43 -10.52 -2.61 -10.62
C PRO A 43 -11.38 -3.88 -10.64
N LEU A 44 -11.36 -4.70 -9.58
CA LEU A 44 -12.18 -5.91 -9.47
C LEU A 44 -13.61 -5.61 -9.03
N THR A 45 -13.90 -4.40 -8.53
CA THR A 45 -15.23 -3.96 -8.12
C THR A 45 -15.60 -2.60 -8.72
N PRO A 46 -15.79 -2.50 -10.05
CA PRO A 46 -15.93 -1.22 -10.75
C PRO A 46 -17.19 -0.43 -10.35
N ASP A 47 -18.25 -1.12 -9.93
CA ASP A 47 -19.52 -0.53 -9.49
C ASP A 47 -19.41 0.15 -8.12
N ILE A 48 -18.41 -0.24 -7.31
CA ILE A 48 -18.20 0.30 -5.96
C ILE A 48 -17.18 1.44 -6.01
N LYS A 49 -17.64 2.67 -5.91
CA LYS A 49 -16.79 3.88 -5.93
C LYS A 49 -16.23 4.26 -4.55
N ILE A 50 -15.59 3.30 -3.87
CA ILE A 50 -14.90 3.53 -2.59
C ILE A 50 -13.38 3.50 -2.83
N PRO A 51 -12.66 4.63 -2.69
CA PRO A 51 -11.22 4.68 -2.92
C PRO A 51 -10.44 3.96 -1.80
N ARG A 52 -9.28 3.39 -2.13
CA ARG A 52 -8.49 2.54 -1.23
C ARG A 52 -7.29 3.29 -0.65
N ARG A 53 -7.07 3.15 0.65
CA ARG A 53 -5.87 3.68 1.33
C ARG A 53 -4.78 2.62 1.40
N VAL A 54 -3.53 3.06 1.50
CA VAL A 54 -2.38 2.16 1.67
C VAL A 54 -2.33 1.63 3.11
N THR A 55 -2.02 0.35 3.25
CA THR A 55 -1.70 -0.29 4.53
C THR A 55 -0.30 -0.91 4.48
N LYS A 56 0.46 -0.83 5.57
CA LYS A 56 1.84 -1.33 5.68
C LYS A 56 2.01 -2.24 6.90
N GLY A 57 3.16 -2.90 6.96
CA GLY A 57 3.63 -3.67 8.11
C GLY A 57 3.22 -5.14 8.14
N GLY A 58 2.11 -5.53 7.52
CA GLY A 58 1.59 -6.91 7.66
C GLY A 58 0.94 -7.14 9.02
N SER A 59 0.52 -8.36 9.31
CA SER A 59 -0.12 -8.70 10.59
C SER A 59 0.38 -10.04 11.13
N PHE A 60 -0.08 -10.42 12.32
CA PHE A 60 0.16 -11.73 12.93
C PHE A 60 -0.34 -12.90 12.07
N LEU A 61 -1.19 -12.63 11.06
CA LEU A 61 -1.64 -13.64 10.10
C LEU A 61 -0.63 -13.85 8.96
N CYS A 62 0.30 -12.95 8.69
CA CYS A 62 1.21 -13.12 7.57
C CYS A 62 2.15 -14.33 7.76
N ALA A 63 2.28 -15.17 6.73
CA ALA A 63 3.17 -16.33 6.73
C ALA A 63 3.94 -16.49 5.39
N PRO A 64 5.16 -17.05 5.41
CA PRO A 64 6.01 -17.20 4.21
C PRO A 64 5.38 -17.96 3.04
N SER A 65 4.43 -18.85 3.33
CA SER A 65 3.73 -19.71 2.38
C SER A 65 2.71 -18.97 1.52
N TYR A 66 2.15 -17.85 1.97
CA TYR A 66 1.08 -17.16 1.24
C TYR A 66 1.10 -15.62 1.31
N CYS A 67 1.70 -15.02 2.33
CA CYS A 67 1.71 -13.57 2.52
C CYS A 67 3.01 -13.06 3.14
N ARG A 68 3.87 -12.46 2.31
CA ARG A 68 5.19 -11.90 2.71
C ARG A 68 5.17 -10.39 2.91
N ARG A 69 4.05 -9.84 3.38
CA ARG A 69 3.85 -8.38 3.49
C ARG A 69 4.37 -7.74 4.78
N TYR A 70 5.06 -8.51 5.64
CA TYR A 70 5.83 -8.01 6.79
C TYR A 70 7.19 -7.40 6.40
N ARG A 71 7.55 -7.42 5.12
CA ARG A 71 8.82 -6.89 4.64
C ARG A 71 8.74 -5.35 4.54
N PRO A 72 9.81 -4.63 4.90
CA PRO A 72 9.98 -3.25 4.47
C PRO A 72 9.84 -3.18 2.94
N ALA A 73 9.10 -2.19 2.46
CA ALA A 73 8.94 -1.95 1.03
C ALA A 73 10.06 -1.05 0.50
#